data_AF-J9FJT4-F1
#
_entry.id   AF-J9FJT4-F1
#
_cell.length_a   1.000
_cell.length_b   1.000
_cell.length_c   1.000
_cell.angle_alpha   90.00
_cell.angle_beta   90.00
_cell.angle_gamma   90.00
#
_symmetry.space_group_name_H-M   'P 1'
#
loop_
_entity.id
_entity.type
_entity.pdbx_description
1 polymer ?
#
loop_
_entity_poly.entity_id
_entity_poly.type
_entity_poly.pdbx_seq_one_letter_code
_entity_poly.pdbx_strand_id
1 'polypeptide(L)'
;SKRIIEMQGGSIYAKNNLTAGCSIRILLPLAPEEFGEKKEDRSITTTSTSPTLPIPNEILPKGISILVVEDNADMRAYIRSILQDNYQVQEAANGAEA
;
A
#
# COMPACT_ATOMS: atom_id res chain seq x y z
N SER A 1 13.60 2.93 -13.25
CA SER A 1 12.33 3.68 -13.25
C SER A 1 11.47 3.41 -14.50
N LYS A 2 11.93 3.64 -15.74
CA LYS A 2 11.15 3.39 -16.99
C LYS A 2 10.50 2.00 -17.06
N ARG A 3 11.24 0.94 -16.74
CA ARG A 3 10.77 -0.45 -16.84
C ARG A 3 9.55 -0.76 -15.97
N ILE A 4 9.45 -0.15 -14.78
CA ILE A 4 8.31 -0.37 -13.87
C ILE A 4 7.03 0.27 -14.46
N ILE A 5 7.17 1.45 -15.06
CA ILE A 5 6.06 2.17 -15.69
C ILE A 5 5.54 1.38 -16.91
N GLU A 6 6.43 0.83 -17.72
CA GLU A 6 6.05 0.00 -18.87
C GLU A 6 5.39 -1.32 -18.45
N MET A 7 5.87 -1.96 -17.38
CA MET A 7 5.25 -3.18 -16.83
C MET A 7 3.83 -2.94 -16.32
N GLN A 8 3.54 -1.73 -15.80
CA GLN A 8 2.22 -1.29 -15.37
C GLN A 8 1.33 -0.82 -16.54
N GLY A 9 1.74 -1.05 -17.80
CA GLY A 9 1.01 -0.62 -19.00
C GLY A 9 1.00 0.90 -19.20
N GLY A 10 1.87 1.62 -18.49
CA GLY A 10 1.99 3.07 -18.57
C GLY A 10 3.04 3.56 -19.56
N SER A 11 3.12 4.88 -19.72
CA SER A 11 4.13 5.56 -20.54
C SER A 11 4.80 6.70 -19.78
N ILE A 12 6.05 7.01 -20.14
CA ILE A 12 6.86 8.07 -19.53
C ILE A 12 7.48 8.98 -20.59
N TYR A 13 7.44 10.28 -20.34
CA TYR A 13 8.00 11.33 -21.19
C TYR A 13 8.86 12.27 -20.35
N ALA A 14 9.96 12.74 -20.93
CA ALA A 14 10.80 13.77 -20.34
C ALA A 14 11.03 14.89 -21.35
N LYS A 15 10.88 16.13 -20.90
CA LYS A 15 11.15 17.33 -21.69
C LYS A 15 12.14 18.21 -20.95
N ASN A 16 13.25 18.57 -21.61
CA ASN A 16 14.16 19.58 -21.12
C ASN A 16 13.60 20.96 -21.48
N ASN A 17 13.29 21.76 -20.48
CA ASN A 17 12.88 23.16 -20.61
C ASN A 17 14.11 24.00 -20.28
N LEU A 18 14.97 24.24 -21.28
CA LEU A 18 16.33 24.77 -21.14
C LEU A 18 16.52 25.93 -20.13
N THR A 19 15.51 26.78 -19.94
CA THR A 19 15.54 27.94 -19.03
C THR A 19 14.73 27.76 -17.74
N ALA A 20 13.97 26.68 -17.60
CA ALA A 20 13.04 26.41 -16.50
C ALA A 20 13.20 25.00 -15.87
N GLY A 21 14.28 24.28 -16.21
CA GLY A 21 14.56 22.93 -15.71
C GLY A 21 14.02 21.82 -16.60
N CYS A 22 13.41 20.78 -16.03
CA CYS A 22 12.84 19.68 -16.82
C CYS A 22 11.43 19.32 -16.34
N SER A 23 10.62 18.78 -17.24
CA SER A 23 9.31 18.21 -16.94
C SER A 23 9.33 16.73 -17.24
N ILE A 24 8.89 15.92 -16.27
CA ILE A 24 8.67 14.49 -16.43
C ILE A 24 7.16 14.25 -16.35
N ARG A 25 6.61 13.49 -17.29
CA ARG A 25 5.19 13.14 -17.35
C ARG A 25 5.04 11.64 -17.41
N ILE A 26 4.21 11.09 -16.53
CA ILE A 26 3.90 9.65 -16.45
C ILE A 26 2.40 9.49 -16.67
N LEU A 27 2.00 8.60 -17.58
CA LEU A 27 0.61 8.21 -17.78
C LEU A 27 0.47 6.75 -17.36
N LEU A 28 -0.45 6.48 -16.43
CA LEU A 28 -0.79 5.13 -15.98
C LEU A 28 -2.26 4.85 -16.33
N PRO A 29 -2.58 3.67 -16.88
CA PRO A 29 -3.96 3.28 -17.10
C PRO A 29 -4.67 3.07 -15.75
N LEU A 30 -5.82 3.71 -15.57
CA LEU A 30 -6.71 3.43 -14.44
C LEU A 30 -7.70 2.38 -14.91
N ALA A 31 -7.71 1.21 -14.27
CA ALA A 31 -8.82 0.29 -14.43
C ALA A 31 -10.06 0.95 -13.79
N PRO A 32 -11.23 0.93 -14.46
CA PRO A 32 -12.48 1.19 -13.76
C PRO A 32 -12.58 0.19 -12.61
N GLU A 33 -12.77 0.67 -11.39
CA GLU A 33 -13.02 -0.17 -10.23
C GLU A 33 -14.31 -0.96 -10.48
N GLU A 34 -14.20 -2.21 -10.95
CA GLU A 34 -15.31 -3.16 -10.93
C GLU A 34 -15.57 -3.53 -9.47
N PHE A 35 -16.44 -2.76 -8.81
CA PHE A 35 -17.04 -3.13 -7.52
C PHE A 35 -17.94 -4.36 -7.74
N GLY A 36 -17.31 -5.53 -7.89
CA GLY A 36 -17.96 -6.82 -8.01
C GLY A 36 -18.47 -7.29 -6.65
N GLU A 37 -19.78 -7.46 -6.57
CA GLU A 37 -20.53 -7.95 -5.42
C GLU A 37 -19.99 -9.31 -4.90
N LYS A 38 -19.71 -9.37 -3.60
CA LYS A 38 -19.31 -10.61 -2.91
C LYS A 38 -20.49 -11.59 -2.90
N LYS A 39 -20.29 -12.79 -3.47
CA LYS A 39 -21.05 -13.98 -3.11
C LYS A 39 -20.17 -14.88 -2.25
N GLU A 40 -20.56 -15.03 -0.99
CA GLU A 40 -20.05 -16.06 -0.09
C GLU A 40 -20.54 -17.43 -0.58
N ASP A 41 -19.62 -18.38 -0.75
CA ASP A 41 -19.89 -19.74 -0.31
C ASP A 41 -18.59 -20.53 -0.05
N ARG A 42 -18.70 -21.38 0.96
CA ARG A 42 -17.69 -22.00 1.82
C ARG A 42 -16.96 -23.19 1.20
N SER A 43 -15.63 -23.28 1.34
CA SER A 43 -14.92 -24.52 1.74
C SER A 43 -13.47 -24.26 2.13
N ILE A 44 -13.08 -24.73 3.32
CA ILE A 44 -11.78 -24.51 3.97
C ILE A 44 -10.99 -25.81 3.85
N THR A 45 -9.84 -25.82 3.18
CA THR A 45 -8.74 -26.77 3.48
C THR A 45 -7.40 -26.25 2.94
N THR A 46 -6.35 -26.40 3.75
CA THR A 46 -4.89 -26.36 3.45
C THR A 46 -4.12 -25.03 3.60
N THR A 47 -3.48 -24.91 4.78
CA THR A 47 -2.06 -24.54 4.99
C THR A 47 -1.44 -23.39 4.21
N SER A 48 -1.41 -22.21 4.83
CA SER A 48 -0.24 -21.34 5.01
C SER A 48 -0.65 -20.21 5.94
N THR A 49 0.05 -20.04 7.06
CA THR A 49 -0.20 -18.97 8.04
C THR A 49 0.26 -17.63 7.45
N SER A 50 -0.53 -17.06 6.55
CA SER A 50 -0.58 -15.62 6.32
C SER A 50 -1.46 -15.03 7.42
N PRO A 51 -1.06 -13.97 8.15
CA PRO A 51 -2.01 -13.21 8.92
C PRO A 51 -2.89 -12.45 7.92
N THR A 52 -3.95 -13.11 7.47
CA THR A 52 -5.08 -12.45 6.83
C THR A 52 -5.73 -11.60 7.91
N LEU A 53 -5.32 -10.34 8.00
CA LEU A 53 -6.04 -9.37 8.78
C LEU A 53 -7.45 -9.28 8.16
N PRO A 54 -8.52 -9.63 8.91
CA PRO A 54 -9.83 -9.17 8.50
C PRO A 54 -9.74 -7.64 8.47
N ILE A 55 -10.36 -7.02 7.48
CA ILE A 55 -10.64 -5.59 7.50
C ILE A 55 -12.06 -5.49 8.04
N PRO A 56 -12.31 -5.44 9.37
CA PRO A 56 -13.55 -4.87 9.86
C PRO A 56 -13.55 -3.40 9.47
N ASN A 57 -14.48 -3.05 8.58
CA ASN A 57 -14.90 -1.68 8.35
C ASN A 57 -15.76 -1.19 9.52
N GLU A 58 -15.37 -1.56 10.75
CA GLU A 58 -15.91 -1.01 11.97
C GLU A 58 -14.93 0.06 12.43
N ILE A 59 -15.43 1.26 12.66
CA ILE A 59 -14.69 2.34 13.29
C ILE A 59 -14.33 1.84 14.69
N LEU A 60 -13.21 1.12 14.80
CA LEU A 60 -12.74 0.57 16.04
C LEU A 60 -12.30 1.75 16.91
N PRO A 61 -12.79 1.85 18.16
CA PRO A 61 -12.39 2.92 19.04
C PRO A 61 -10.87 2.90 19.21
N LYS A 62 -10.25 4.08 19.39
CA LYS A 62 -8.80 4.35 19.58
C LYS A 62 -8.18 3.57 20.76
N GLY A 63 -8.20 2.24 20.71
CA GLY A 63 -7.79 1.33 21.78
C GLY A 63 -7.07 0.08 21.27
N ILE A 64 -6.96 -0.09 19.94
CA ILE A 64 -6.16 -1.16 19.34
C ILE A 64 -4.80 -0.58 18.93
N SER A 65 -3.74 -1.16 19.50
CA SER A 65 -2.36 -0.84 19.16
C SER A 65 -1.82 -1.82 18.12
N ILE A 66 -1.11 -1.31 17.11
CA ILE A 66 -0.49 -2.08 16.04
C ILE A 66 1.00 -1.73 15.99
N LEU A 67 1.87 -2.74 15.97
CA LEU A 67 3.31 -2.58 15.73
C LEU A 67 3.64 -2.90 14.26
N VAL A 68 4.24 -1.94 13.57
CA VAL A 68 4.73 -2.08 12.20
C VAL A 68 6.24 -2.29 12.24
N VAL A 69 6.68 -3.51 11.92
CA VAL A 69 8.10 -3.85 11.79
C VAL A 69 8.45 -3.89 10.30
N GLU A 70 9.18 -2.89 9.82
CA GLU A 70 9.56 -2.77 8.41
C GLU A 70 10.91 -2.06 8.29
N ASP A 71 11.84 -2.62 7.51
CA ASP A 71 13.20 -2.09 7.39
C ASP A 71 13.28 -0.86 6.46
N ASN A 72 12.43 -0.81 5.43
CA ASN A 72 12.35 0.31 4.51
C ASN A 72 11.57 1.48 5.12
N ALA A 73 12.25 2.60 5.34
CA ALA A 73 11.67 3.78 5.97
C ALA A 73 10.49 4.39 5.19
N ASP A 74 10.55 4.39 3.85
CA ASP A 74 9.47 4.94 3.02
C ASP A 74 8.21 4.08 3.11
N MET A 75 8.38 2.74 3.10
CA MET A 75 7.27 1.79 3.24
C MET A 75 6.69 1.80 4.65
N ARG A 76 7.53 1.84 5.69
CA ARG A 76 7.08 1.97 7.08
C ARG A 76 6.24 3.24 7.29
N ALA A 77 6.71 4.38 6.77
CA ALA A 77 5.99 5.65 6.84
C ALA A 77 4.66 5.61 6.08
N TYR A 78 4.64 4.96 4.91
CA TYR A 78 3.43 4.75 4.13
C TYR A 78 2.39 3.91 4.89
N ILE A 79 2.80 2.77 5.46
CA ILE A 79 1.91 1.89 6.24
C ILE A 79 1.37 2.63 7.48
N ARG A 80 2.21 3.39 8.20
CA ARG A 80 1.72 4.23 9.30
C ARG A 80 0.66 5.22 8.83
N SER A 81 0.85 5.87 7.68
CA SER A 81 -0.09 6.88 7.18
C SER A 81 -1.50 6.33 6.97
N ILE A 82 -1.64 5.04 6.62
CA ILE A 82 -2.93 4.36 6.42
C ILE A 82 -3.57 3.99 7.76
N LEU A 83 -2.77 3.55 8.73
CA LEU A 83 -3.25 2.95 9.97
C LEU A 83 -3.45 3.95 11.12
N GLN A 84 -2.70 5.06 11.12
CA GLN A 84 -2.69 6.03 12.22
C GLN A 84 -4.05 6.72 12.48
N ASP A 85 -4.93 6.74 11.48
CA ASP A 85 -6.23 7.41 11.58
C ASP A 85 -7.19 6.63 12.51
N ASN A 86 -7.04 5.30 12.55
CA ASN A 86 -7.94 4.39 13.27
C ASN A 86 -7.25 3.61 14.39
N TYR A 87 -5.91 3.53 14.40
CA TYR A 87 -5.13 2.69 15.32
C TYR A 87 -4.02 3.47 16.00
N GLN A 88 -3.59 3.00 17.17
CA GLN A 88 -2.36 3.47 17.80
C GLN A 88 -1.17 2.71 17.18
N VAL A 89 -0.42 3.38 16.32
CA VAL A 89 0.66 2.75 15.56
C VAL A 89 2.01 2.94 16.26
N GLN A 90 2.72 1.84 16.48
CA GLN A 90 4.13 1.80 16.87
C GLN A 90 4.96 1.35 15.67
N GLU A 91 6.16 1.89 15.52
CA GLU A 91 7.07 1.58 14.42
C GLU A 91 8.36 0.96 14.96
N ALA A 92 8.87 -0.07 14.28
CA ALA A 92 10.20 -0.61 14.51
C ALA A 92 10.90 -0.87 13.16
N ALA A 93 12.21 -0.64 13.09
CA ALA A 93 12.97 -0.89 11.86
C ALA A 93 13.36 -2.37 11.69
N ASN A 94 13.25 -3.17 12.75
CA ASN A 94 13.56 -4.59 12.76
C ASN A 94 12.87 -5.29 13.94
N GLY A 95 12.83 -6.61 13.92
CA GLY A 95 12.19 -7.41 14.98
C GLY A 95 12.93 -7.44 16.32
N ALA A 96 14.15 -6.91 16.40
CA ALA A 96 14.89 -6.76 17.67
C ALA A 96 14.56 -5.44 18.39
N GLU A 97 14.02 -4.46 17.66
CA GLU A 97 13.53 -3.16 18.14
C GLU A 97 12.01 -3.16 18.39
N ALA A 98 11.38 -4.32 18.28
CA ALA A 98 9.96 -4.57 18.48
C ALA A 98 9.60 -4.84 19.95
#